data_AF-A0A183HVY5-F1
#
_entry.id   AF-A0A183HVY5-F1
#
_cell.length_a   1.000
_cell.length_b   1.000
_cell.length_c   1.000
_cell.angle_alpha   90.00
_cell.angle_beta   90.00
_cell.angle_gamma   90.00
#
_symmetry.space_group_name_H-M   'P 1'
#
loop_
_entity.id
_entity.type
_entity.pdbx_description
1 polymer ?
#
loop_
_entity_poly.entity_id
_entity_poly.type
_entity_poly.pdbx_seq_one_letter_code
_entity_poly.pdbx_strand_id
1 'polypeptide(L)'
;MLKIYINQELFSTGSFLVVYLLFFSLGALPVFIMEITIGQYAQRGAMEIWNLCPLFKGVGIGNVVIAFMCIAYFCVISSWSIFYMINSVTSVFPWETCNNWWNDKTCITGRENTASIIEITRNLSKYNLTTETSVEQYWE
;
A
#
# COMPACT_ATOMS: atom_id res chain seq x y z
N MET A 1 2.73 -26.09 25.95
CA MET A 1 2.55 -26.89 24.72
C MET A 1 2.07 -26.06 23.53
N LEU A 2 1.13 -25.10 23.66
CA LEU A 2 0.79 -24.16 22.56
C LEU A 2 1.89 -23.13 22.20
N LYS A 3 2.75 -22.72 23.15
CA LYS A 3 3.83 -21.74 22.88
C LYS A 3 5.03 -22.29 22.10
N ILE A 4 5.20 -23.62 22.01
CA ILE A 4 6.38 -24.23 21.36
C ILE A 4 6.14 -24.44 19.86
N TYR A 5 4.90 -24.64 19.42
CA TYR A 5 4.55 -24.73 17.99
C TYR A 5 4.46 -23.38 17.29
N ILE A 6 4.23 -22.29 18.03
CA ILE A 6 4.05 -20.95 17.44
C ILE A 6 5.37 -20.30 17.02
N ASN A 7 6.51 -20.69 17.59
CA ASN A 7 7.79 -19.98 17.38
C ASN A 7 8.67 -20.51 16.22
N GLN A 8 8.31 -21.64 15.57
CA GLN A 8 9.14 -22.21 14.49
C GLN A 8 8.41 -22.36 13.14
N GLU A 9 7.08 -22.50 13.11
CA GLU A 9 6.32 -22.74 11.87
C GLU A 9 5.65 -21.49 11.27
N LEU A 10 5.65 -20.36 11.97
CA LEU A 10 4.88 -19.17 11.57
C LEU A 10 5.55 -18.32 10.46
N PHE A 11 6.80 -18.62 10.07
CA PHE A 11 7.55 -17.84 9.07
C PHE A 11 7.93 -18.61 7.80
N SER A 12 7.28 -19.74 7.52
CA SER A 12 7.25 -20.30 6.17
C SER A 12 6.09 -19.67 5.41
N THR A 13 6.32 -19.12 4.22
CA THR A 13 5.32 -18.41 3.37
C THR A 13 3.99 -19.17 3.22
N GLY A 14 3.98 -20.50 3.36
CA GLY A 14 2.77 -21.33 3.35
C GLY A 14 1.93 -21.31 4.64
N SER A 15 2.54 -21.18 5.82
CA SER A 15 1.83 -21.20 7.11
C SER A 15 1.02 -19.93 7.35
N PHE A 16 1.51 -18.78 6.89
CA PHE A 16 0.78 -17.52 6.94
C PHE A 16 -0.51 -17.58 6.12
N LEU A 17 -0.47 -18.20 4.93
CA LEU A 17 -1.65 -18.33 4.06
C LEU A 17 -2.75 -19.17 4.73
N VAL A 18 -2.38 -20.27 5.41
CA VAL A 18 -3.35 -21.13 6.13
C VAL A 18 -4.05 -20.35 7.23
N VAL A 19 -3.29 -19.60 8.03
CA VAL A 19 -3.86 -18.76 9.10
C VAL A 19 -4.75 -17.65 8.53
N TYR A 20 -4.31 -17.00 7.44
CA TYR A 20 -5.09 -15.97 6.74
C TYR A 20 -6.43 -16.49 6.23
N LEU A 21 -6.44 -17.65 5.55
CA LEU A 21 -7.67 -18.25 5.02
C LEU A 21 -8.64 -18.68 6.13
N LEU A 22 -8.13 -19.16 7.27
CA LEU A 22 -8.95 -19.52 8.42
C LEU A 22 -9.65 -18.29 9.02
N PHE A 23 -8.91 -17.21 9.28
CA PHE A 23 -9.53 -15.97 9.80
C PHE A 23 -10.44 -15.28 8.78
N PHE A 24 -10.09 -15.36 7.49
CA PHE A 24 -10.93 -14.83 6.41
C PHE A 24 -12.27 -15.58 6.33
N SER A 25 -12.24 -16.92 6.33
CA SER A 25 -13.46 -17.74 6.22
C SER A 25 -14.35 -17.71 7.46
N LEU A 26 -13.78 -17.60 8.67
CA LEU A 26 -14.54 -17.57 9.92
C LEU A 26 -14.97 -16.17 10.34
N GLY A 27 -14.23 -15.12 9.94
CA GLY A 27 -14.48 -13.75 10.37
C GLY A 27 -14.96 -12.85 9.24
N ALA A 28 -14.13 -12.65 8.21
CA ALA A 28 -14.42 -11.71 7.15
C ALA A 28 -15.61 -12.14 6.28
N LEU A 29 -15.67 -13.40 5.88
CA LEU A 29 -16.72 -13.92 5.00
C LEU A 29 -18.12 -13.87 5.64
N PRO A 30 -18.33 -14.30 6.91
CA PRO A 30 -19.64 -14.17 7.56
C PRO A 30 -20.09 -12.73 7.74
N VAL A 31 -19.16 -11.82 8.08
CA VAL A 31 -19.46 -10.39 8.22
C VAL A 31 -19.85 -9.78 6.87
N PHE A 32 -19.13 -10.13 5.81
CA PHE A 32 -19.43 -9.67 4.45
C PHE A 32 -20.80 -10.18 3.97
N ILE A 33 -21.12 -11.45 4.20
CA ILE A 33 -22.44 -12.03 3.84
C ILE A 33 -23.55 -11.37 4.66
N MET A 34 -23.33 -11.13 5.94
CA MET A 34 -24.28 -10.41 6.80
C MET A 34 -24.54 -9.00 6.26
N GLU A 35 -23.50 -8.25 5.92
CA GLU A 35 -23.63 -6.89 5.38
C GLU A 35 -24.41 -6.88 4.06
N ILE A 36 -24.10 -7.79 3.12
CA ILE A 36 -24.83 -7.91 1.85
C ILE A 36 -26.29 -8.28 2.11
N THR A 37 -26.56 -9.27 2.97
CA THR A 37 -27.92 -9.75 3.23
C THR A 37 -28.77 -8.64 3.86
N ILE A 38 -28.21 -7.90 4.83
CA ILE A 38 -28.88 -6.74 5.43
C ILE A 38 -29.11 -5.64 4.40
N GLY A 39 -28.12 -5.33 3.55
CA GLY A 39 -28.24 -4.32 2.50
C GLY A 39 -29.32 -4.66 1.48
N GLN A 40 -29.38 -5.93 1.05
CA GLN A 40 -30.39 -6.43 0.12
C GLN A 40 -31.79 -6.47 0.74
N TYR A 41 -31.91 -6.87 2.01
CA TYR A 41 -33.20 -6.91 2.72
C TYR A 41 -33.76 -5.51 3.01
N ALA A 42 -32.91 -4.59 3.47
CA ALA A 42 -33.34 -3.26 3.86
C ALA A 42 -33.62 -2.35 2.66
N GLN A 43 -33.03 -2.62 1.48
CA GLN A 43 -33.17 -1.84 0.23
C GLN A 43 -32.99 -0.33 0.43
N ARG A 44 -32.18 0.05 1.42
CA ARG A 44 -31.93 1.43 1.85
C ARG A 44 -30.42 1.65 1.94
N GLY A 45 -30.01 2.91 1.86
CA GLY A 45 -28.59 3.28 1.97
C GLY A 45 -27.99 2.94 3.34
N ALA A 46 -26.66 2.80 3.40
CA ALA A 46 -25.92 2.36 4.59
C ALA A 46 -26.20 3.17 5.87
N MET A 47 -26.61 4.44 5.75
CA MET A 47 -27.03 5.26 6.90
C MET A 47 -28.45 4.94 7.38
N GLU A 48 -29.34 4.63 6.46
CA GLU A 48 -30.77 4.43 6.71
C GLU A 48 -31.09 3.04 7.26
N ILE A 49 -30.23 2.05 7.02
CA ILE A 49 -30.35 0.68 7.56
C ILE A 49 -30.33 0.71 9.09
N TRP A 50 -29.54 1.59 9.70
CA TRP A 50 -29.41 1.66 11.17
C TRP A 50 -30.58 2.38 11.85
N ASN A 51 -31.58 2.87 11.11
CA ASN A 51 -32.84 3.32 11.71
C ASN A 51 -33.67 2.15 12.27
N LEU A 52 -33.37 0.88 11.91
CA LEU A 52 -33.96 -0.30 12.54
C LEU A 52 -33.46 -0.53 13.98
N CYS A 53 -32.21 -0.14 14.28
CA CYS A 53 -31.64 -0.22 15.63
C CYS A 53 -30.85 1.05 15.95
N PRO A 54 -31.47 2.05 16.61
CA PRO A 54 -30.87 3.37 16.79
C PRO A 54 -29.59 3.36 17.63
N LEU A 55 -29.33 2.31 18.40
CA LEU A 55 -28.09 2.13 19.17
C LEU A 55 -26.85 2.07 18.26
N PHE A 56 -26.99 1.55 17.04
CA PHE A 56 -25.88 1.37 16.09
C PHE A 56 -25.84 2.44 14.98
N LYS A 57 -26.59 3.53 15.11
CA LYS A 57 -26.60 4.62 14.12
C LYS A 57 -25.22 5.21 13.83
N GLY A 58 -24.33 5.23 14.83
CA GLY A 58 -22.94 5.68 14.68
C GLY A 58 -22.10 4.81 13.74
N VAL A 59 -22.42 3.52 13.59
CA VAL A 59 -21.69 2.58 12.72
C VAL A 59 -21.88 2.97 11.26
N GLY A 60 -23.10 3.33 10.85
CA GLY A 60 -23.39 3.78 9.48
C GLY A 60 -22.66 5.06 9.11
N ILE A 61 -22.62 6.04 10.01
CA ILE A 61 -21.89 7.29 9.81
C ILE A 61 -20.38 7.01 9.72
N GLY A 62 -19.85 6.19 10.62
CA GLY A 62 -18.45 5.77 10.60
C GLY A 62 -18.04 5.10 9.29
N ASN A 63 -18.89 4.20 8.77
CA ASN A 63 -18.63 3.52 7.50
C ASN A 63 -18.55 4.51 6.32
N VAL A 64 -19.43 5.51 6.27
CA VAL A 64 -19.40 6.55 5.23
C VAL A 64 -18.14 7.42 5.32
N VAL A 65 -17.73 7.79 6.54
CA VAL A 65 -16.50 8.58 6.76
C VAL A 65 -15.25 7.79 6.33
N ILE A 66 -15.17 6.52 6.71
CA ILE A 66 -14.05 5.63 6.31
C ILE A 66 -14.04 5.48 4.79
N ALA A 67 -15.19 5.23 4.16
CA ALA A 67 -15.30 5.12 2.71
C ALA A 67 -14.82 6.39 1.99
N PHE A 68 -15.19 7.58 2.49
CA PHE A 68 -14.72 8.85 1.94
C PHE A 68 -13.19 9.00 2.03
N MET A 69 -12.60 8.68 3.18
CA MET A 69 -11.15 8.72 3.37
C MET A 69 -10.42 7.72 2.46
N CYS A 70 -10.97 6.51 2.32
CA CYS A 70 -10.43 5.50 1.40
C CYS A 70 -10.48 6.00 -0.05
N ILE A 71 -11.59 6.56 -0.51
CA ILE A 71 -11.71 7.09 -1.88
C ILE A 71 -10.66 8.18 -2.12
N ALA A 72 -10.51 9.13 -1.20
CA ALA A 72 -9.53 10.20 -1.34
C ALA A 72 -8.09 9.66 -1.47
N TYR A 73 -7.72 8.69 -0.64
CA TYR A 73 -6.42 8.02 -0.71
C TYR A 73 -6.22 7.24 -2.02
N PHE A 74 -7.24 6.46 -2.44
CA PHE A 74 -7.18 5.68 -3.66
C PHE A 74 -7.08 6.54 -4.92
N CYS A 75 -7.71 7.72 -4.94
CA CYS A 75 -7.57 8.67 -6.06
C CYS A 75 -6.11 9.11 -6.25
N VAL A 76 -5.36 9.37 -5.16
CA VAL A 76 -3.94 9.75 -5.24
C VAL A 76 -3.10 8.61 -5.81
N ILE A 77 -3.24 7.40 -5.28
CA ILE A 77 -2.50 6.22 -5.77
C ILE A 77 -2.84 5.93 -7.23
N SER A 78 -4.12 6.01 -7.59
CA SER A 78 -4.57 5.80 -8.97
C SER A 78 -3.98 6.84 -9.91
N SER A 79 -3.90 8.11 -9.48
CA SER A 79 -3.25 9.18 -10.24
C SER A 79 -1.77 8.89 -10.50
N TRP A 80 -1.01 8.51 -9.47
CA TRP A 80 0.39 8.10 -9.65
C TRP A 80 0.54 6.89 -10.56
N SER A 81 -0.33 5.89 -10.42
CA SER A 81 -0.32 4.69 -11.26
C SER A 81 -0.52 5.03 -12.74
N ILE A 82 -1.50 5.88 -13.05
CA ILE A 82 -1.77 6.34 -14.42
C ILE A 82 -0.61 7.19 -14.95
N PHE A 83 -0.05 8.07 -14.12
CA PHE A 83 1.11 8.89 -14.48
C PHE A 83 2.32 8.03 -14.85
N TYR A 84 2.66 7.01 -14.06
CA TYR A 84 3.72 6.06 -14.38
C TYR A 84 3.40 5.22 -15.61
N MET A 85 2.14 4.80 -15.78
CA MET A 85 1.71 4.03 -16.95
C MET A 85 1.90 4.84 -18.24
N ILE A 86 1.52 6.11 -18.27
CA ILE A 86 1.71 6.97 -19.45
C ILE A 86 3.20 7.15 -19.77
N ASN A 87 4.04 7.37 -18.74
CA ASN A 87 5.48 7.51 -18.90
C ASN A 87 6.20 6.19 -19.25
N SER A 88 5.53 5.04 -19.16
CA SER A 88 6.09 3.76 -19.60
C SER A 88 5.97 3.51 -21.11
N VAL A 89 5.17 4.32 -21.83
CA VAL A 89 4.98 4.19 -23.29
C VAL A 89 6.13 4.83 -24.07
N THR A 90 7.01 5.59 -23.41
CA THR A 90 8.21 6.16 -24.04
C THR A 90 9.32 5.12 -24.19
N SER A 91 10.18 5.26 -25.21
CA SER A 91 11.27 4.31 -25.49
C SER A 91 12.36 4.30 -24.42
N VAL A 92 12.56 5.44 -23.76
CA VAL A 92 13.45 5.59 -22.61
C VAL A 92 12.58 6.09 -21.45
N PHE A 93 12.64 5.39 -20.33
CA PHE A 93 11.86 5.73 -19.15
C PHE A 93 12.51 6.95 -18.46
N PRO A 94 11.75 7.99 -18.06
CA PRO A 94 12.35 9.21 -17.54
C PRO A 94 13.17 8.96 -16.26
N TRP A 95 12.82 7.95 -15.47
CA TRP A 95 13.57 7.58 -14.27
C TRP A 95 14.68 6.53 -14.51
N GLU A 96 14.95 6.16 -15.76
CA GLU A 96 16.03 5.23 -16.08
C GLU A 96 17.43 5.85 -15.88
N THR A 97 17.52 7.18 -16.00
CA THR A 97 18.81 7.89 -15.94
C THR A 97 18.83 8.95 -14.85
N CYS A 98 20.02 9.29 -14.39
CA CYS A 98 20.25 10.41 -13.49
C CYS A 98 20.45 11.74 -14.24
N ASN A 99 20.27 11.79 -15.57
CA ASN A 99 20.51 12.99 -16.38
C ASN A 99 19.22 13.79 -16.64
N ASN A 100 18.48 14.10 -15.58
CA ASN A 100 17.26 14.91 -15.66
C ASN A 100 17.46 16.21 -14.86
N TRP A 101 16.63 17.21 -15.15
CA TRP A 101 16.73 18.53 -14.53
C TRP A 101 16.40 18.53 -13.02
N TRP A 102 15.72 17.50 -12.51
CA TRP A 102 15.38 17.32 -11.10
C TRP A 102 16.40 16.49 -10.31
N ASN A 103 17.38 15.87 -10.98
CA ASN A 103 18.33 15.00 -10.31
C ASN A 103 19.55 15.77 -9.80
N ASP A 104 20.02 15.40 -8.61
CA ASP A 104 21.22 15.95 -7.97
C ASP A 104 22.40 14.98 -8.02
N LYS A 105 23.55 15.41 -7.47
CA LYS A 105 24.82 14.64 -7.44
C LYS A 105 24.75 13.36 -6.61
N THR A 106 23.67 13.16 -5.85
CA THR A 106 23.40 11.97 -5.03
C THR A 106 22.62 10.89 -5.78
N CYS A 107 22.16 11.16 -7.00
CA CYS A 107 21.36 10.24 -7.80
C CYS A 107 22.15 8.98 -8.21
N ILE A 108 21.53 7.81 -8.06
CA ILE A 108 22.01 6.53 -8.58
C ILE A 108 20.95 5.84 -9.44
N THR A 109 21.39 5.19 -10.54
CA THR A 109 20.51 4.45 -11.47
C THR A 109 20.35 2.97 -11.12
N GLY A 110 21.09 2.47 -10.13
CA GLY A 110 21.16 1.05 -9.78
C GLY A 110 21.90 0.17 -10.81
N ARG A 111 22.39 0.75 -11.91
CA ARG A 111 23.21 0.06 -12.93
C ARG A 111 24.72 0.22 -12.71
N GLU A 112 25.11 0.99 -11.71
CA GLU A 112 26.51 1.23 -11.34
C GLU A 112 27.17 -0.05 -10.78
N ASN A 113 28.47 -0.21 -11.01
CA ASN A 113 29.22 -1.33 -10.43
C ASN A 113 29.27 -1.21 -8.89
N THR A 114 29.27 -2.35 -8.19
CA THR A 114 29.31 -2.39 -6.71
C THR A 114 30.49 -1.60 -6.13
N ALA A 115 31.65 -1.65 -6.78
CA ALA A 115 32.84 -0.89 -6.37
C ALA A 115 32.60 0.64 -6.46
N SER A 116 31.94 1.09 -7.53
CA SER A 116 31.57 2.50 -7.74
C SER A 116 30.57 2.97 -6.70
N ILE A 117 29.54 2.17 -6.41
CA ILE A 117 28.53 2.49 -5.39
C ILE A 117 29.20 2.64 -4.02
N ILE A 118 30.09 1.72 -3.64
CA ILE A 118 30.81 1.80 -2.36
C ILE A 118 31.68 3.06 -2.27
N GLU A 119 32.32 3.47 -3.36
CA GLU A 119 33.11 4.71 -3.42
C GLU A 119 32.23 5.95 -3.29
N ILE A 120 31.12 6.01 -4.03
CA ILE A 120 30.14 7.10 -3.98
C ILE A 120 29.53 7.21 -2.58
N THR A 121 29.07 6.10 -2.00
CA THR A 121 28.52 6.06 -0.64
C THR A 121 29.55 6.47 0.40
N ARG A 122 30.83 6.08 0.28
CA ARG A 122 31.89 6.55 1.19
C ARG A 122 32.12 8.05 1.09
N ASN A 123 32.18 8.58 -0.13
CA ASN A 123 32.37 10.00 -0.38
C ASN A 123 31.19 10.82 0.15
N LEU A 124 29.95 10.36 -0.04
CA LEU A 124 28.74 11.02 0.45
C LEU A 124 28.57 10.89 1.96
N SER A 125 28.93 9.73 2.54
CA SER A 125 28.91 9.51 3.99
C SER A 125 29.85 10.48 4.72
N LYS A 126 30.95 10.91 4.10
CA LYS A 126 31.83 11.97 4.63
C LYS A 126 31.10 13.31 4.86
N TYR A 127 30.02 13.55 4.11
CA TYR A 127 29.18 14.74 4.19
C TYR A 127 27.81 14.46 4.83
N ASN A 128 27.60 13.27 5.43
CA ASN A 128 26.31 12.80 5.96
C ASN A 128 25.18 12.77 4.91
N LEU A 129 25.50 12.52 3.63
CA LEU A 129 24.53 12.39 2.54
C LEU A 129 24.31 10.92 2.18
N THR A 130 23.10 10.60 1.74
CA THR A 130 22.70 9.28 1.24
C THR A 130 22.51 9.29 -0.28
N THR A 131 22.64 8.13 -0.91
CA THR A 131 22.32 7.95 -2.33
C THR A 131 20.83 7.73 -2.50
N GLU A 132 20.22 8.42 -3.44
CA GLU A 132 18.79 8.30 -3.77
C GLU A 132 18.64 7.88 -5.24
N THR A 133 17.51 7.26 -5.54
CA THR A 133 17.15 6.94 -6.92
C THR A 133 16.55 8.16 -7.62
N SER A 134 16.63 8.19 -8.95
CA SER A 134 15.99 9.22 -9.79
C SER A 134 14.47 9.36 -9.55
N VAL A 135 13.82 8.31 -9.05
CA VAL A 135 12.39 8.30 -8.71
C VAL A 135 12.13 8.99 -7.39
N GLU A 136 12.96 8.73 -6.38
CA GLU A 136 12.85 9.37 -5.06
C GLU A 136 13.04 10.88 -5.20
N GLN A 137 14.08 11.31 -5.91
CA GLN A 137 14.35 12.73 -6.17
C GLN A 137 13.28 13.45 -7.00
N TYR A 138 12.46 12.71 -7.75
CA TYR A 138 11.36 13.31 -8.50
C TYR A 138 10.16 13.68 -7.61
N TRP A 139 9.98 12.98 -6.49
CA TRP A 139 8.83 13.16 -5.59
C TRP A 139 9.19 13.78 -4.23
N GLU A 140 10.47 14.01 -3.97
CA GLU A 140 10.97 14.86 -2.88
C GLU A 140 10.68 16.35 -3.13
#